data_AF-A0A0M3KF42-F1
#
_entry.id   AF-A0A0M3KF42-F1
#
_cell.length_a   1.000
_cell.length_b   1.000
_cell.length_c   1.000
_cell.angle_alpha   90.00
_cell.angle_beta   90.00
_cell.angle_gamma   90.00
#
_symmetry.space_group_name_H-M   'P 1'
#
loop_
_entity.id
_entity.type
_entity.pdbx_description
1 polymer ?
#
loop_
_entity_poly.entity_id
_entity_poly.type
_entity_poly.pdbx_seq_one_letter_code
_entity_poly.pdbx_strand_id
1 'polypeptide(L)'
;MDLYRSKREKLELLDEALRSFDGNAITAVILFLRRSLSESLFREILLEKSVAADHYVAYLKEVEDFDQLATTLLYVHSMLSCQIEFSILSSNIRISYFTTVDCSKFKAADESGIKMGRLDVFKEFPKSISLIGQPLLSTLYYCCLYHYDLPVNAFASPLSLKEVFQICEKQYVWMAVSALSRTNRWTDIERLLTSKKLLGGSKIVCPFGWRRLFDLLTADRLPPKDVIFLFLIRILLNFFHRLRKILFVCSHSNQK
;
A
#
# COMPACT_ATOMS: atom_id res chain seq x y z
N MET A 1 5.71 -25.48 -30.58
CA MET A 1 4.62 -24.70 -29.96
C MET A 1 3.82 -23.91 -31.02
N ASP A 2 3.97 -24.20 -32.31
CA ASP A 2 3.36 -23.43 -33.42
C ASP A 2 1.90 -23.82 -33.75
N LEU A 3 1.24 -24.60 -32.87
CA LEU A 3 -0.12 -25.12 -33.07
C LEU A 3 -1.23 -24.22 -32.51
N TYR A 4 -0.91 -23.27 -31.63
CA TYR A 4 -1.91 -22.43 -30.96
C TYR A 4 -1.99 -21.05 -31.63
N ARG A 5 -2.94 -20.86 -32.56
CA ARG A 5 -3.06 -19.63 -33.36
C ARG A 5 -3.99 -18.60 -32.73
N SER A 6 -5.02 -19.02 -32.01
CA SER A 6 -6.05 -18.13 -31.45
C SER A 6 -5.86 -17.86 -29.95
N LYS A 7 -6.45 -16.75 -29.44
CA LYS A 7 -6.47 -16.41 -28.00
C LYS A 7 -7.06 -17.56 -27.16
N ARG A 8 -8.13 -18.20 -27.66
CA ARG A 8 -8.83 -19.28 -26.98
C ARG A 8 -7.95 -20.51 -26.79
N GLU A 9 -7.31 -20.97 -27.86
CA GLU A 9 -6.38 -22.10 -27.84
C GLU A 9 -5.21 -21.87 -26.87
N LYS A 10 -4.71 -20.63 -26.81
CA LYS A 10 -3.65 -20.24 -25.87
C LYS A 10 -4.10 -20.25 -24.40
N LEU A 11 -5.36 -19.90 -24.12
CA LEU A 11 -5.96 -20.01 -22.79
C LEU A 11 -6.23 -21.47 -22.40
N GLU A 12 -6.71 -22.29 -23.33
CA GLU A 12 -6.90 -23.73 -23.12
C GLU A 12 -5.57 -24.42 -22.78
N LEU A 13 -4.47 -24.05 -23.46
CA LEU A 13 -3.13 -24.52 -23.13
C LEU A 13 -2.70 -24.13 -21.71
N LEU A 14 -2.98 -22.89 -21.29
CA LEU A 14 -2.67 -22.45 -19.93
C LEU A 14 -3.50 -23.20 -18.89
N ASP A 15 -4.79 -23.39 -19.14
CA ASP A 15 -5.67 -24.14 -18.24
C ASP A 15 -5.22 -25.59 -18.08
N GLU A 16 -4.75 -26.22 -19.16
CA GLU A 16 -4.22 -27.59 -19.09
C GLU A 16 -2.88 -27.65 -18.35
N ALA A 17 -2.00 -26.67 -18.55
CA ALA A 17 -0.76 -26.57 -17.79
C ALA A 17 -1.04 -26.34 -16.29
N LEU A 18 -2.05 -25.55 -15.94
CA LEU A 18 -2.46 -25.36 -14.54
C LEU A 18 -3.01 -26.66 -13.93
N ARG A 19 -3.73 -27.48 -14.71
CA ARG A 19 -4.24 -28.79 -14.26
C ARG A 19 -3.15 -29.84 -14.07
N SER A 20 -1.99 -29.69 -14.72
CA SER A 20 -0.89 -30.64 -14.56
C SER A 20 -0.15 -30.48 -13.23
N PHE A 21 -0.31 -29.34 -12.54
CA PHE A 21 0.41 -28.97 -11.31
C PHE A 21 1.95 -29.03 -11.44
N ASP A 22 2.49 -29.05 -12.66
CA ASP A 22 3.93 -29.01 -12.93
C ASP A 22 4.39 -27.55 -13.09
N GLY A 23 5.10 -27.03 -12.09
CA GLY A 23 5.59 -25.65 -12.09
C GLY A 23 6.50 -25.30 -13.27
N ASN A 24 7.24 -26.27 -13.82
CA ASN A 24 8.08 -26.05 -14.99
C ASN A 24 7.23 -25.94 -16.25
N ALA A 25 6.21 -26.79 -16.39
CA ALA A 25 5.26 -26.72 -17.49
C ALA A 25 4.45 -25.42 -17.48
N ILE A 26 3.96 -25.00 -16.32
CA ILE A 26 3.23 -23.74 -16.13
C ILE A 26 4.12 -22.55 -16.50
N THR A 27 5.35 -22.51 -16.00
CA THR A 27 6.31 -21.43 -16.30
C THR A 27 6.63 -21.37 -17.79
N ALA A 28 6.89 -22.52 -18.43
CA ALA A 28 7.18 -22.60 -19.86
C ALA A 28 6.01 -22.06 -20.71
N VAL A 29 4.77 -22.41 -20.37
CA VAL A 29 3.57 -21.91 -21.06
C VAL A 29 3.39 -20.41 -20.85
N ILE A 30 3.57 -19.89 -19.63
CA ILE A 30 3.50 -18.45 -19.35
C ILE A 30 4.51 -17.66 -20.17
N LEU A 31 5.76 -18.13 -20.26
CA LEU A 31 6.79 -17.46 -21.05
C LEU A 31 6.48 -17.48 -22.55
N PHE A 32 5.88 -18.57 -23.04
CA PHE A 32 5.36 -18.65 -24.40
C PHE A 32 4.22 -17.64 -24.64
N LEU A 33 3.29 -17.51 -23.68
CA LEU A 33 2.21 -16.52 -23.76
C LEU A 33 2.76 -15.09 -23.74
N ARG A 34 3.75 -14.78 -22.89
CA ARG A 34 4.39 -13.46 -22.83
C ARG A 34 5.00 -13.05 -24.17
N ARG A 35 5.61 -13.99 -24.88
CA ARG A 35 6.24 -13.75 -26.19
C ARG A 35 5.24 -13.66 -27.34
N SER A 36 4.08 -14.29 -27.21
CA SER A 36 3.14 -14.48 -28.32
C SER A 36 1.84 -13.67 -28.22
N LEU A 37 1.63 -12.95 -27.12
CA LEU A 37 0.47 -12.09 -26.87
C LEU A 37 0.90 -10.62 -26.72
N SER A 38 -0.03 -9.70 -27.02
CA SER A 38 0.17 -8.30 -26.65
C SER A 38 0.27 -8.17 -25.13
N GLU A 39 0.99 -7.15 -24.68
CA GLU A 39 1.19 -6.90 -23.26
C GLU A 39 -0.14 -6.72 -22.50
N SER A 40 -1.13 -6.07 -23.10
CA SER A 40 -2.48 -5.91 -22.53
C SER A 40 -3.21 -7.24 -22.31
N LEU A 41 -3.14 -8.15 -23.29
CA LEU A 41 -3.79 -9.46 -23.21
C LEU A 41 -3.06 -10.37 -22.23
N PHE A 42 -1.72 -10.38 -22.26
CA PHE A 42 -0.94 -11.15 -21.31
C PHE A 42 -1.23 -10.73 -19.86
N ARG A 43 -1.30 -9.41 -19.65
CA ARG A 43 -1.73 -8.82 -18.38
C ARG A 43 -3.12 -9.30 -17.96
N GLU A 44 -4.14 -9.16 -18.82
CA GLU A 44 -5.50 -9.64 -18.55
C GLU A 44 -5.53 -11.09 -18.04
N ILE A 45 -4.73 -11.97 -18.67
CA ILE A 45 -4.60 -13.38 -18.27
C ILE A 45 -4.01 -13.55 -16.88
N LEU A 46 -2.96 -12.79 -16.53
CA LEU A 46 -2.35 -12.85 -15.19
C LEU A 46 -3.31 -12.37 -14.08
N LEU A 47 -4.21 -11.44 -14.38
CA LEU A 47 -5.26 -11.04 -13.43
C LEU A 47 -6.31 -12.12 -13.24
N GLU A 48 -6.68 -12.80 -14.33
CA GLU A 48 -7.71 -13.83 -14.29
C GLU A 48 -7.20 -15.12 -13.62
N LYS A 49 -5.90 -15.44 -13.77
CA LYS A 49 -5.29 -16.71 -13.35
C LYS A 49 -4.16 -16.46 -12.34
N SER A 50 -4.52 -16.28 -11.07
CA SER A 50 -3.57 -15.97 -9.98
C SER A 50 -2.40 -16.95 -9.86
N VAL A 51 -2.65 -18.25 -10.00
CA VAL A 51 -1.59 -19.28 -9.96
C VAL A 51 -0.55 -19.06 -11.06
N ALA A 52 -0.99 -18.67 -12.26
CA ALA A 52 -0.07 -18.34 -13.34
C ALA A 52 0.73 -17.07 -13.02
N ALA A 53 0.10 -16.07 -12.40
CA ALA A 53 0.81 -14.88 -11.94
C ALA A 53 1.89 -15.18 -10.90
N ASP A 54 1.62 -16.09 -9.95
CA ASP A 54 2.59 -16.50 -8.93
C ASP A 54 3.82 -17.17 -9.56
N HIS A 55 3.61 -18.08 -10.51
CA HIS A 55 4.70 -18.71 -11.26
C HIS A 55 5.50 -17.70 -12.09
N TYR A 56 4.84 -16.72 -12.70
CA TYR A 56 5.54 -15.66 -13.45
C TYR A 56 6.37 -14.77 -12.52
N VAL A 57 5.83 -14.41 -11.36
CA VAL A 57 6.53 -13.64 -10.32
C VAL A 57 7.74 -14.40 -9.78
N ALA A 58 7.61 -15.71 -9.55
CA ALA A 58 8.70 -16.57 -9.11
C ALA A 58 9.82 -16.62 -10.16
N TYR A 59 9.47 -16.81 -11.44
CA TYR A 59 10.43 -16.76 -12.54
C TYR A 59 11.17 -15.42 -12.61
N LEU A 60 10.46 -14.29 -12.53
CA LEU A 60 11.08 -12.96 -12.62
C LEU A 60 12.05 -12.69 -11.45
N LYS A 61 11.81 -13.27 -10.27
CA LYS A 61 12.74 -13.22 -9.14
C LYS A 61 13.99 -14.04 -9.40
N GLU A 62 13.85 -15.23 -9.99
CA GLU A 62 14.97 -16.13 -10.30
C GLU A 62 15.91 -15.53 -11.35
N VAL A 63 15.36 -14.86 -12.37
CA VAL A 63 16.15 -14.20 -13.42
C VAL A 63 16.55 -12.76 -13.09
N GLU A 64 16.22 -12.28 -11.88
CA GLU A 64 16.53 -10.94 -11.39
C GLU A 64 16.00 -9.78 -12.27
N ASP A 65 14.91 -10.01 -13.02
CA ASP A 65 14.23 -8.99 -13.82
C ASP A 65 13.28 -8.16 -12.95
N PHE A 66 13.88 -7.33 -12.09
CA PHE A 66 13.16 -6.55 -11.09
C PHE A 66 12.23 -5.48 -11.69
N ASP A 67 12.55 -4.96 -12.87
CA ASP A 67 11.73 -3.95 -13.57
C ASP A 67 10.41 -4.56 -14.05
N GLN A 68 10.48 -5.72 -14.68
CA GLN A 68 9.30 -6.44 -15.12
C GLN A 68 8.54 -7.03 -13.92
N LEU A 69 9.24 -7.47 -12.87
CA LEU A 69 8.66 -7.94 -11.61
C LEU A 69 7.81 -6.85 -10.95
N ALA A 70 8.38 -5.65 -10.74
CA ALA A 70 7.68 -4.53 -10.14
C ALA A 70 6.42 -4.17 -10.94
N THR A 71 6.53 -4.19 -12.26
CA THR A 71 5.44 -3.90 -13.20
C THR A 71 4.33 -4.95 -13.17
N THR A 72 4.70 -6.22 -13.05
CA THR A 72 3.77 -7.36 -12.94
C THR A 72 3.07 -7.34 -11.59
N LEU A 73 3.80 -7.16 -10.48
CA LEU A 73 3.25 -7.09 -9.14
C LEU A 73 2.28 -5.91 -8.99
N LEU A 74 2.63 -4.74 -9.52
CA LEU A 74 1.74 -3.58 -9.56
C LEU A 74 0.39 -3.91 -10.20
N TYR A 75 0.42 -4.74 -11.24
CA TYR A 75 -0.76 -5.10 -12.02
C TYR A 75 -1.58 -6.21 -11.34
N VAL A 76 -0.94 -7.30 -10.91
CA VAL A 76 -1.61 -8.48 -10.31
C VAL A 76 -2.21 -8.17 -8.95
N HIS A 77 -1.52 -7.38 -8.11
CA HIS A 77 -1.99 -7.04 -6.76
C HIS A 77 -2.91 -5.80 -6.73
N SER A 78 -3.30 -5.27 -7.91
CA SER A 78 -4.07 -4.03 -8.08
C SER A 78 -5.51 -4.06 -7.53
N MET A 79 -6.01 -5.18 -7.00
CA MET A 79 -7.18 -5.16 -6.12
C MET A 79 -6.71 -5.28 -4.66
N LEU A 80 -6.71 -4.14 -3.98
CA LEU A 80 -6.57 -3.93 -2.53
C LEU A 80 -5.18 -4.07 -1.88
N SER A 81 -4.19 -4.74 -2.46
CA SER A 81 -2.91 -5.01 -1.75
C SER A 81 -1.74 -4.09 -2.16
N CYS A 82 -1.75 -3.52 -3.38
CA CYS A 82 -0.52 -3.03 -4.02
C CYS A 82 -0.12 -1.56 -3.82
N GLN A 83 -0.89 -0.74 -3.07
CA GLN A 83 -0.44 0.64 -2.86
C GLN A 83 0.66 0.76 -1.79
N ILE A 84 0.83 -0.28 -0.96
CA ILE A 84 1.89 -0.35 0.04
C ILE A 84 3.22 -0.66 -0.67
N GLU A 85 3.40 -1.78 -1.37
CA GLU A 85 4.72 -2.18 -1.91
C GLU A 85 5.37 -1.21 -2.92
N PHE A 86 4.61 -0.57 -3.82
CA PHE A 86 5.22 0.21 -4.91
C PHE A 86 5.81 1.57 -4.46
N SER A 87 5.26 2.17 -3.40
CA SER A 87 5.83 3.39 -2.80
C SER A 87 7.07 3.14 -1.93
N ILE A 88 7.35 1.87 -1.66
CA ILE A 88 8.40 1.36 -0.78
C ILE A 88 9.64 0.97 -1.57
N LEU A 89 9.43 0.33 -2.73
CA LEU A 89 10.49 -0.06 -3.66
C LEU A 89 11.09 1.13 -4.44
N SER A 90 10.30 2.18 -4.72
CA SER A 90 10.75 3.33 -5.52
C SER A 90 11.49 4.43 -4.74
N SER A 91 11.48 4.35 -3.41
CA SER A 91 12.34 5.16 -2.55
C SER A 91 13.46 4.24 -2.10
N ASN A 92 14.71 4.68 -2.05
CA ASN A 92 15.87 3.92 -1.56
C ASN A 92 15.72 3.49 -0.08
N ILE A 93 14.71 2.70 0.28
CA ILE A 93 14.62 2.02 1.55
C ILE A 93 15.54 0.84 1.43
N ARG A 94 16.73 1.03 1.99
CA ARG A 94 17.55 -0.01 2.60
C ARG A 94 16.61 -1.11 3.10
N ILE A 95 16.50 -2.21 2.35
CA ILE A 95 15.72 -3.37 2.78
C ILE A 95 16.50 -3.96 3.97
N SER A 96 16.30 -3.37 5.14
CA SER A 96 16.56 -4.04 6.39
C SER A 96 15.44 -5.06 6.48
N TYR A 97 15.66 -6.21 5.84
CA TYR A 97 15.04 -7.44 6.31
C TYR A 97 15.36 -7.48 7.79
N PHE A 98 14.35 -7.32 8.61
CA PHE A 98 14.49 -7.51 10.03
C PHE A 98 14.81 -8.99 10.27
N THR A 99 16.09 -9.32 10.23
CA THR A 99 16.61 -10.49 10.90
C THR A 99 16.38 -10.21 12.38
N THR A 100 15.31 -10.77 12.91
CA THR A 100 14.83 -10.55 14.27
C THR A 100 14.40 -9.10 14.55
N VAL A 101 13.24 -8.69 14.03
CA VAL A 101 12.37 -7.89 14.92
C VAL A 101 12.28 -8.73 16.18
N ASP A 102 12.61 -8.16 17.33
CA ASP A 102 12.51 -8.85 18.62
C ASP A 102 11.04 -9.23 18.84
N CYS A 103 10.63 -10.36 18.26
CA CYS A 103 9.24 -10.79 18.16
C CYS A 103 8.66 -10.94 19.56
N SER A 104 9.54 -11.20 20.54
CA SER A 104 9.25 -11.16 21.96
C SER A 104 8.66 -9.81 22.42
N LYS A 105 9.20 -8.67 21.96
CA LYS A 105 8.72 -7.32 22.32
C LYS A 105 7.36 -7.02 21.72
N PHE A 106 7.11 -7.45 20.48
CA PHE A 106 5.80 -7.30 19.85
C PHE A 106 4.76 -8.20 20.51
N LYS A 107 5.11 -9.46 20.80
CA LYS A 107 4.24 -10.35 21.57
C LYS A 107 3.94 -9.80 22.96
N ALA A 108 4.94 -9.27 23.67
CA ALA A 108 4.74 -8.64 24.97
C ALA A 108 3.82 -7.40 24.89
N ALA A 109 3.96 -6.58 23.86
CA ALA A 109 3.07 -5.45 23.61
C ALA A 109 1.63 -5.92 23.32
N ASP A 110 1.46 -6.96 22.50
CA ASP A 110 0.16 -7.58 22.20
C ASP A 110 -0.50 -8.10 23.50
N GLU A 111 0.23 -8.90 24.29
CA GLU A 111 -0.27 -9.46 25.54
C GLU A 111 -0.64 -8.37 26.55
N SER A 112 0.19 -7.33 26.67
CA SER A 112 -0.09 -6.18 27.52
C SER A 112 -1.34 -5.45 27.04
N GLY A 113 -1.49 -5.19 25.74
CA GLY A 113 -2.65 -4.52 25.18
C GLY A 113 -3.94 -5.32 25.35
N ILE A 114 -3.88 -6.65 25.20
CA ILE A 114 -5.00 -7.57 25.45
C ILE A 114 -5.41 -7.51 26.93
N LYS A 115 -4.45 -7.66 27.86
CA LYS A 115 -4.71 -7.60 29.32
C LYS A 115 -5.34 -6.27 29.74
N MET A 116 -4.97 -5.18 29.07
CA MET A 116 -5.50 -3.84 29.35
C MET A 116 -6.82 -3.54 28.62
N GLY A 117 -7.37 -4.48 27.83
CA GLY A 117 -8.58 -4.25 27.04
C GLY A 117 -8.42 -3.22 25.92
N ARG A 118 -7.19 -2.92 25.49
CA ARG A 118 -6.89 -1.90 24.47
C ARG A 118 -6.86 -2.45 23.04
N LEU A 119 -6.86 -3.77 22.90
CA LEU A 119 -6.78 -4.48 21.62
C LEU A 119 -8.09 -5.18 21.27
N ASP A 120 -9.23 -4.57 21.58
CA ASP A 120 -10.54 -5.04 21.09
C ASP A 120 -10.58 -5.17 19.57
N VAL A 121 -9.75 -4.38 18.88
CA VAL A 121 -9.57 -4.43 17.43
C VAL A 121 -9.07 -5.80 16.94
N PHE A 122 -8.45 -6.64 17.78
CA PHE A 122 -8.13 -8.04 17.42
C PHE A 122 -9.36 -8.92 17.23
N LYS A 123 -10.51 -8.55 17.82
CA LYS A 123 -11.78 -9.25 17.59
C LYS A 123 -12.30 -8.99 16.19
N GLU A 124 -12.11 -7.76 15.69
CA GLU A 124 -12.54 -7.35 14.36
C GLU A 124 -11.51 -7.71 13.27
N PHE A 125 -10.23 -7.58 13.59
CA PHE A 125 -9.10 -7.88 12.71
C PHE A 125 -8.11 -8.82 13.44
N PRO A 126 -8.33 -10.15 13.37
CA PRO A 126 -7.45 -11.11 14.00
C PRO A 126 -6.05 -11.08 13.39
N LYS A 127 -5.03 -11.30 14.22
CA LYS A 127 -3.66 -11.51 13.74
C LYS A 127 -3.57 -12.84 13.00
N SER A 128 -3.55 -12.80 11.67
CA SER A 128 -3.49 -14.00 10.81
C SER A 128 -2.08 -14.35 10.35
N ILE A 129 -1.10 -13.46 10.54
CA ILE A 129 0.25 -13.61 9.96
C ILE A 129 1.32 -13.20 10.99
N SER A 130 2.45 -13.92 10.99
CA SER A 130 3.64 -13.56 11.76
C SER A 130 4.33 -12.32 11.19
N LEU A 131 4.80 -11.42 12.06
CA LEU A 131 5.59 -10.25 11.65
C LEU A 131 7.03 -10.61 11.26
N ILE A 132 7.48 -11.82 11.60
CA ILE A 132 8.85 -12.26 11.29
C ILE A 132 9.02 -12.37 9.77
N GLY A 133 10.11 -11.78 9.25
CA GLY A 133 10.42 -11.80 7.83
C GLY A 133 9.56 -10.88 6.97
N GLN A 134 8.60 -10.15 7.57
CA GLN A 134 7.77 -9.19 6.86
C GLN A 134 8.53 -7.89 6.57
N PRO A 135 8.20 -7.19 5.48
CA PRO A 135 8.74 -5.87 5.21
C PRO A 135 8.52 -4.89 6.38
N LEU A 136 9.47 -3.97 6.58
CA LEU A 136 9.41 -2.95 7.63
C LEU A 136 8.06 -2.21 7.65
N LEU A 137 7.49 -1.91 6.48
CA LEU A 137 6.25 -1.15 6.40
C LEU A 137 5.00 -2.00 6.63
N SER A 138 5.05 -3.31 6.42
CA SER A 138 4.03 -4.23 6.95
C SER A 138 4.04 -4.22 8.47
N THR A 139 5.24 -4.17 9.08
CA THR A 139 5.39 -4.02 10.54
C THR A 139 4.91 -2.64 10.99
N LEU A 140 5.21 -1.57 10.27
CA LEU A 140 4.69 -0.23 10.60
C LEU A 140 3.16 -0.18 10.51
N TYR A 141 2.57 -0.74 9.45
CA TYR A 141 1.13 -0.84 9.30
C TYR A 141 0.50 -1.58 10.48
N TYR A 142 1.08 -2.72 10.89
CA TYR A 142 0.68 -3.46 12.08
C TYR A 142 0.72 -2.59 13.35
N CYS A 143 1.82 -1.86 13.57
CA CYS A 143 1.95 -0.96 14.70
C CYS A 143 0.86 0.12 14.66
N CYS A 144 0.57 0.68 13.48
CA CYS A 144 -0.49 1.68 13.33
C CYS A 144 -1.88 1.11 13.56
N LEU A 145 -2.10 -0.17 13.28
CA LEU A 145 -3.41 -0.80 13.41
C LEU A 145 -3.71 -1.18 14.87
N TYR A 146 -2.70 -1.63 15.62
CA TYR A 146 -2.89 -2.21 16.95
C TYR A 146 -2.27 -1.37 18.08
N HIS A 147 -1.20 -0.64 17.79
CA HIS A 147 -0.33 -0.04 18.81
C HIS A 147 -0.16 1.48 18.61
N TYR A 148 -1.09 2.12 17.91
CA TYR A 148 -0.97 3.54 17.53
C TYR A 148 -0.82 4.49 18.72
N ASP A 149 -1.50 4.16 19.83
CA ASP A 149 -1.53 4.98 21.04
C ASP A 149 -0.32 4.74 21.96
N LEU A 150 0.61 3.85 21.58
CA LEU A 150 1.81 3.62 22.37
C LEU A 150 2.78 4.83 22.29
N PRO A 151 3.40 5.21 23.42
CA PRO A 151 4.37 6.30 23.45
C PRO A 151 5.63 5.96 22.63
N VAL A 152 6.35 6.97 22.16
CA VAL A 152 7.51 6.83 21.26
C VAL A 152 8.67 5.99 21.83
N ASN A 153 8.74 5.85 23.16
CA ASN A 153 9.72 4.99 23.83
C ASN A 153 9.33 3.50 23.83
N ALA A 154 8.12 3.15 23.41
CA ALA A 154 7.69 1.76 23.28
C ALA A 154 8.08 1.20 21.90
N PHE A 155 8.67 0.00 21.89
CA PHE A 155 9.20 -0.61 20.66
C PHE A 155 8.13 -0.88 19.59
N ALA A 156 6.89 -1.17 19.98
CA ALA A 156 5.77 -1.37 19.05
C ALA A 156 5.07 -0.05 18.64
N SER A 157 5.55 1.11 19.09
CA SER A 157 4.98 2.41 18.70
C SER A 157 5.35 2.73 17.25
N PRO A 158 4.37 3.12 16.41
CA PRO A 158 4.64 3.58 15.05
C PRO A 158 5.67 4.71 14.96
N LEU A 159 5.64 5.62 15.95
CA LEU A 159 6.59 6.73 16.02
C LEU A 159 8.00 6.25 16.33
N SER A 160 8.14 5.25 17.21
CA SER A 160 9.43 4.62 17.50
C SER A 160 10.02 3.99 16.23
N LEU A 161 9.22 3.23 15.49
CA LEU A 161 9.65 2.64 14.22
C LEU A 161 10.06 3.70 13.20
N LYS A 162 9.29 4.79 13.11
CA LYS A 162 9.61 5.89 12.21
C LYS A 162 10.98 6.50 12.51
N GLU A 163 11.28 6.76 13.78
CA GLU A 163 12.55 7.34 14.22
C GLU A 163 13.73 6.37 14.06
N VAL A 164 13.58 5.13 14.53
CA VAL A 164 14.66 4.12 14.51
C VAL A 164 15.05 3.75 13.08
N PHE A 165 14.06 3.56 12.20
CA PHE A 165 14.29 3.14 10.82
C PHE A 165 14.29 4.29 9.81
N GLN A 166 14.22 5.54 10.29
CA GLN A 166 14.26 6.73 9.45
C GLN A 166 13.21 6.70 8.32
N ILE A 167 12.00 6.23 8.64
CA ILE A 167 10.89 6.12 7.68
C ILE A 167 10.46 7.53 7.29
N CYS A 168 10.41 7.83 6.00
CA CYS A 168 10.07 9.18 5.55
C CYS A 168 8.62 9.54 5.87
N GLU A 169 8.34 10.84 6.00
CA GLU A 169 7.01 11.36 6.36
C GLU A 169 5.90 10.81 5.47
N LYS A 170 6.16 10.75 4.15
CA LYS A 170 5.18 10.26 3.19
C LYS A 170 4.79 8.81 3.43
N GLN A 171 5.77 7.94 3.71
CA GLN A 171 5.53 6.52 3.98
C GLN A 171 4.86 6.32 5.33
N TYR A 172 5.29 7.06 6.34
CA TYR A 172 4.67 7.01 7.67
C TYR A 172 3.20 7.42 7.62
N VAL A 173 2.90 8.61 7.07
CA VAL A 173 1.53 9.13 6.98
C VAL A 173 0.68 8.21 6.12
N TRP A 174 1.21 7.64 5.03
CA TRP A 174 0.49 6.65 4.25
C TRP A 174 0.08 5.45 5.10
N MET A 175 1.03 4.77 5.74
CA MET A 175 0.76 3.56 6.53
C MET A 175 -0.21 3.83 7.67
N ALA A 176 -0.02 4.95 8.38
CA ALA A 176 -0.89 5.35 9.47
C ALA A 176 -2.31 5.64 8.97
N VAL A 177 -2.50 6.42 7.91
CA VAL A 177 -3.84 6.66 7.34
C VAL A 177 -4.49 5.35 6.89
N SER A 178 -3.76 4.47 6.20
CA SER A 178 -4.30 3.17 5.75
C SER A 178 -4.80 2.32 6.93
N ALA A 179 -4.05 2.24 8.03
CA ALA A 179 -4.44 1.44 9.20
C ALA A 179 -5.56 2.09 10.02
N LEU A 180 -5.49 3.41 10.21
CA LEU A 180 -6.48 4.16 10.98
C LEU A 180 -7.83 4.24 10.27
N SER A 181 -7.85 4.30 8.93
CA SER A 181 -9.11 4.26 8.16
C SER A 181 -9.83 2.93 8.37
N ARG A 182 -9.09 1.83 8.37
CA ARG A 182 -9.62 0.48 8.61
C ARG A 182 -10.28 0.32 9.97
N THR A 183 -9.82 1.09 10.96
CA THR A 183 -10.33 1.09 12.34
C THR A 183 -11.21 2.29 12.65
N ASN A 184 -11.60 3.07 11.64
CA ASN A 184 -12.48 4.23 11.75
C ASN A 184 -11.96 5.30 12.74
N ARG A 185 -10.64 5.40 12.91
CA ARG A 185 -9.97 6.35 13.81
C ARG A 185 -9.86 7.74 13.17
N TRP A 186 -10.99 8.32 12.78
CA TRP A 186 -11.06 9.55 11.97
C TRP A 186 -10.40 10.77 12.62
N THR A 187 -10.54 10.91 13.93
CA THR A 187 -9.93 12.00 14.71
C THR A 187 -8.40 11.96 14.64
N ASP A 188 -7.82 10.76 14.67
CA ASP A 188 -6.38 10.58 14.57
C ASP A 188 -5.88 10.83 13.14
N ILE A 189 -6.66 10.45 12.13
CA ILE A 189 -6.36 10.79 10.73
C ILE A 189 -6.39 12.30 10.52
N GLU A 190 -7.39 13.01 11.05
CA GLU A 190 -7.42 14.47 10.96
C GLU A 190 -6.20 15.08 11.65
N ARG A 191 -5.87 14.64 12.86
CA ARG A 191 -4.71 15.13 13.60
C ARG A 191 -3.41 14.88 12.83
N LEU A 192 -3.24 13.67 12.30
CA LEU A 192 -2.06 13.26 11.54
C LEU A 192 -1.87 14.11 10.28
N LEU A 193 -2.97 14.41 9.58
CA LEU A 193 -2.95 15.23 8.39
C LEU A 193 -2.95 16.73 8.69
N THR A 194 -3.01 17.17 9.95
CA THR A 194 -3.11 18.59 10.30
C THR A 194 -1.79 19.15 10.82
N SER A 195 -1.25 20.13 10.09
CA SER A 195 -0.12 20.94 10.53
C SER A 195 -0.62 22.21 11.23
N LYS A 196 -0.13 22.48 12.45
CA LYS A 196 -0.38 23.73 13.18
C LYS A 196 0.59 24.80 12.69
N LYS A 197 0.09 25.96 12.28
CA LYS A 197 0.90 27.15 11.99
C LYS A 197 1.14 27.94 13.28
N LEU A 198 2.26 28.66 13.29
CA LEU A 198 2.69 29.50 14.42
C LEU A 198 1.66 30.59 14.80
N LEU A 199 0.85 31.07 13.84
CA LEU A 199 -0.17 32.11 14.04
C LEU A 199 -1.59 31.56 14.25
N GLY A 200 -1.74 30.40 14.89
CA GLY A 200 -3.05 29.86 15.30
C GLY A 200 -3.91 29.26 14.18
N GLY A 201 -3.46 29.27 12.93
CA GLY A 201 -4.13 28.59 11.81
C GLY A 201 -3.71 27.13 11.69
N SER A 202 -4.62 26.23 11.33
CA SER A 202 -4.30 24.86 10.96
C SER A 202 -4.39 24.67 9.44
N LYS A 203 -3.57 23.76 8.89
CA LYS A 203 -3.67 23.37 7.48
C LYS A 203 -3.58 21.86 7.37
N ILE A 204 -4.46 21.27 6.57
CA ILE A 204 -4.30 19.87 6.17
C ILE A 204 -3.13 19.75 5.19
N VAL A 205 -2.17 18.91 5.56
CA VAL A 205 -1.01 18.51 4.78
C VAL A 205 -1.13 17.02 4.52
N CYS A 206 -1.41 16.67 3.27
CA CYS A 206 -1.32 15.30 2.80
C CYS A 206 -0.03 15.16 1.97
N PRO A 207 0.94 14.33 2.37
CA PRO A 207 2.21 14.16 1.63
C PRO A 207 2.05 13.28 0.36
N PHE A 208 0.83 12.87 0.03
CA PHE A 208 0.47 12.13 -1.17
C PHE A 208 -0.81 12.70 -1.82
N GLY A 209 -1.16 12.20 -3.01
CA GLY A 209 -2.26 12.75 -3.79
C GLY A 209 -3.62 12.56 -3.12
N TRP A 210 -4.49 13.57 -3.20
CA TRP A 210 -5.83 13.57 -2.60
C TRP A 210 -6.72 12.41 -3.06
N ARG A 211 -6.63 12.01 -4.33
CA ARG A 211 -7.36 10.83 -4.83
C ARG A 211 -7.05 9.58 -4.02
N ARG A 212 -5.77 9.34 -3.73
CA ARG A 212 -5.33 8.21 -2.91
C ARG A 212 -5.82 8.31 -1.47
N LEU A 213 -5.82 9.51 -0.91
CA LEU A 213 -6.39 9.74 0.41
C LEU A 213 -7.86 9.31 0.45
N PHE A 214 -8.66 9.70 -0.55
CA PHE A 214 -10.05 9.27 -0.64
C PHE A 214 -10.19 7.75 -0.78
N ASP A 215 -9.40 7.15 -1.68
CA ASP A 215 -9.41 5.69 -1.85
C ASP A 215 -9.18 4.98 -0.51
N LEU A 216 -8.21 5.45 0.29
CA LEU A 216 -7.92 4.91 1.62
C LEU A 216 -9.04 5.17 2.64
N LEU A 217 -9.65 6.35 2.62
CA LEU A 217 -10.73 6.72 3.55
C LEU A 217 -12.02 5.95 3.27
N THR A 218 -12.26 5.54 2.03
CA THR A 218 -13.48 4.84 1.61
C THR A 218 -13.28 3.33 1.42
N ALA A 219 -12.10 2.80 1.73
CA ALA A 219 -11.74 1.41 1.45
C ALA A 219 -12.55 0.39 2.26
N ASP A 220 -12.81 0.67 3.53
CA ASP A 220 -13.45 -0.28 4.45
C ASP A 220 -14.87 0.16 4.84
N ARG A 221 -15.01 1.29 5.57
CA ARG A 221 -16.30 1.87 5.94
C ARG A 221 -16.35 3.34 5.55
N LEU A 222 -17.54 3.82 5.17
CA LEU A 222 -17.69 5.23 4.82
C LEU A 222 -17.42 6.11 6.04
N PRO A 223 -16.57 7.15 5.90
CA PRO A 223 -16.39 8.13 6.95
C PRO A 223 -17.71 8.87 7.21
N PRO A 224 -17.96 9.33 8.44
CA PRO A 224 -19.14 10.11 8.73
C PRO A 224 -19.13 11.43 7.94
N LYS A 225 -20.32 11.99 7.72
CA LYS A 225 -20.55 13.10 6.77
C LYS A 225 -19.71 14.34 7.11
N ASP A 226 -19.52 14.59 8.38
CA ASP A 226 -18.66 15.66 8.92
C ASP A 226 -17.19 15.47 8.51
N VAL A 227 -16.66 14.25 8.58
CA VAL A 227 -15.28 13.92 8.14
C VAL A 227 -15.15 14.11 6.62
N ILE A 228 -16.10 13.61 5.84
CA ILE A 228 -16.14 13.79 4.38
C ILE A 228 -16.20 15.29 4.03
N PHE A 229 -17.12 16.02 4.65
CA PHE A 229 -17.32 17.45 4.41
C PHE A 229 -16.08 18.26 4.77
N LEU A 230 -15.43 17.91 5.87
CA LEU A 230 -14.18 18.49 6.32
C LEU A 230 -13.07 18.33 5.28
N PHE A 231 -12.88 17.13 4.71
CA PHE A 231 -11.90 16.93 3.64
C PHE A 231 -12.30 17.63 2.33
N LEU A 232 -13.58 17.57 1.93
CA LEU A 232 -14.09 18.20 0.70
C LEU A 232 -13.97 19.73 0.73
N ILE A 233 -14.40 20.39 1.81
CA ILE A 233 -14.24 21.84 1.97
C ILE A 233 -12.76 22.21 1.85
N ARG A 234 -11.89 21.48 2.52
CA ARG A 234 -10.46 21.83 2.61
C ARG A 234 -9.72 21.54 1.28
N ILE A 235 -10.23 20.62 0.47
CA ILE A 235 -9.78 20.40 -0.93
C ILE A 235 -10.27 21.51 -1.85
N LEU A 236 -11.54 21.91 -1.75
CA LEU A 236 -12.07 23.05 -2.51
C LEU A 236 -11.29 24.32 -2.17
N LEU A 237 -11.01 24.59 -0.88
CA LEU A 237 -10.18 25.73 -0.47
C LEU A 237 -8.75 25.65 -1.04
N ASN A 238 -8.12 24.48 -1.08
CA ASN A 238 -6.82 24.31 -1.73
C ASN A 238 -6.90 24.51 -3.25
N PHE A 239 -7.97 24.05 -3.90
CA PHE A 239 -8.22 24.24 -5.33
C PHE A 239 -8.42 25.72 -5.67
N PHE A 240 -9.26 26.44 -4.92
CA PHE A 240 -9.45 27.89 -5.05
C PHE A 240 -8.16 28.67 -4.77
N HIS A 241 -7.37 28.27 -3.78
CA HIS A 241 -6.09 28.93 -3.50
C HIS A 241 -5.05 28.69 -4.62
N ARG A 242 -5.04 27.51 -5.25
CA ARG A 242 -4.21 27.21 -6.42
C ARG A 242 -4.67 27.99 -7.66
N LEU A 243 -5.98 28.04 -7.92
CA LEU A 243 -6.56 28.88 -8.97
C LEU A 243 -6.23 30.36 -8.78
N ARG A 244 -6.34 30.89 -7.56
CA ARG A 244 -5.94 32.28 -7.24
C ARG A 244 -4.46 32.52 -7.53
N LYS A 245 -3.57 31.58 -7.18
CA LYS A 245 -2.14 31.70 -7.51
C LYS A 245 -1.89 31.67 -9.01
N ILE A 246 -2.56 30.78 -9.76
CA ILE A 246 -2.43 30.70 -11.23
C ILE A 246 -2.93 32.00 -11.87
N LEU A 247 -4.10 32.50 -11.47
CA LEU A 247 -4.66 33.76 -11.96
C LEU A 247 -3.75 34.96 -11.64
N PHE A 248 -3.12 34.98 -10.46
CA PHE A 248 -2.20 36.04 -10.04
C PHE A 248 -0.86 36.00 -10.77
N VAL A 249 -0.37 34.80 -11.14
CA VAL A 249 0.81 34.62 -11.99
C VAL A 249 0.49 35.04 -13.43
N CYS A 250 -0.65 34.62 -13.98
CA CYS A 250 -1.10 35.04 -15.31
C CYS A 250 -1.34 36.55 -15.41
N SER A 251 -1.76 37.23 -14.33
CA SER A 251 -1.95 38.68 -14.35
C SER A 251 -0.63 39.46 -14.33
N HIS A 252 0.45 38.91 -13.79
CA HIS A 252 1.78 39.54 -13.77
C HIS A 252 2.62 39.24 -15.02
N SER A 253 2.37 38.11 -15.71
CA SER A 253 3.01 37.81 -17.00
C SER A 253 2.49 38.66 -18.16
N ASN A 254 1.32 39.31 -18.02
CA ASN A 254 0.73 40.21 -19.01
C ASN A 254 1.09 41.70 -18.79
N GLN A 255 2.05 42.01 -17.92
CA GLN A 255 2.55 43.37 -17.65
C GLN A 255 4.04 43.56 -18.00
N LYS A 256 4.62 42.73 -18.86
CA LYS A 256 5.95 42.94 -19.45
C LYS A 256 5.89 42.89 -20.97
#